data_AF-A0A7X9C730-F1
#
_entry.id   AF-A0A7X9C730-F1
#
_cell.length_a   1.000
_cell.length_b   1.000
_cell.length_c   1.000
_cell.angle_alpha   90.00
_cell.angle_beta   90.00
_cell.angle_gamma   90.00
#
_symmetry.space_group_name_H-M   'P 1'
#
loop_
_entity.id
_entity.type
_entity.pdbx_description
1 polymer ?
#
loop_
_entity_poly.entity_id
_entity_poly.type
_entity_poly.pdbx_seq_one_letter_code
_entity_poly.pdbx_strand_id
1 'polypeptide(L)'
;MSPSLARRSLLGLGTVAAGGAAATALAASASAAPTEKGGEERTERPGRGRDNRPLIGRARRDRLHVMAFNIRYDNSASTDVGDPDHWPTRRPILIDLLERERPTLLGAQEAL
;
A
#
# COMPACT_ATOMS: atom_id res chain seq x y z
N MET A 1 -29.33 2.26 -35.51
CA MET A 1 -29.39 1.74 -34.13
C MET A 1 -28.08 0.99 -33.89
N SER A 2 -27.10 1.42 -33.12
CA SER A 2 -26.90 2.52 -32.18
C SER A 2 -25.39 2.91 -32.22
N PRO A 3 -25.00 4.11 -31.75
CA PRO A 3 -23.91 4.89 -32.34
C PRO A 3 -22.50 4.56 -31.78
N SER A 4 -21.49 4.61 -32.66
CA SER A 4 -20.09 4.83 -32.26
C SER A 4 -19.89 6.34 -32.07
N LEU A 5 -19.99 6.79 -30.82
CA LEU A 5 -19.73 8.19 -30.47
C LEU A 5 -18.27 8.32 -30.04
N ALA A 6 -17.43 8.76 -30.98
CA ALA A 6 -16.08 9.21 -30.71
C ALA A 6 -16.11 10.42 -29.76
N ARG A 7 -15.57 10.27 -28.54
CA ARG A 7 -15.33 11.40 -27.63
C ARG A 7 -13.95 11.98 -27.90
N ARG A 8 -13.91 12.99 -28.78
CA ARG A 8 -12.90 14.03 -28.79
C ARG A 8 -13.24 15.04 -27.70
N SER A 9 -12.34 15.26 -26.75
CA SER A 9 -12.21 16.52 -25.99
C SER A 9 -10.73 16.68 -25.62
N LEU A 10 -9.96 17.43 -26.42
CA LEU A 10 -9.71 18.88 -26.30
C LEU A 10 -8.70 19.21 -25.19
N LEU A 11 -7.43 19.23 -25.61
CA LEU A 11 -6.37 20.03 -25.02
C LEU A 11 -6.79 21.51 -25.11
N GLY A 12 -7.03 22.15 -23.97
CA GLY A 12 -7.24 23.59 -23.85
C GLY A 12 -6.16 24.18 -22.96
N LEU A 13 -5.10 24.71 -23.58
CA LEU A 13 -4.06 25.51 -22.96
C LEU A 13 -4.66 26.89 -22.64
N GLY A 14 -5.00 27.14 -21.38
CA GLY A 14 -5.54 28.42 -20.92
C GLY A 14 -4.48 29.23 -20.19
N THR A 15 -3.93 30.26 -20.85
CA THR A 15 -3.19 31.34 -20.21
C THR A 15 -4.17 32.45 -19.80
N VAL A 16 -4.26 32.77 -18.51
CA VAL A 16 -4.86 34.02 -18.03
C VAL A 16 -4.05 34.60 -16.87
N ALA A 17 -3.92 35.91 -16.92
CA ALA A 17 -2.99 36.76 -16.20
C ALA A 17 -3.46 37.18 -14.80
N ALA A 18 -2.47 37.43 -13.93
CA ALA A 18 -2.38 38.41 -12.85
C ALA A 18 -3.67 38.83 -12.09
N GLY A 19 -3.75 38.42 -10.82
CA GLY A 19 -4.62 39.07 -9.83
C GLY A 19 -4.65 38.33 -8.48
N GLY A 20 -3.94 38.89 -7.48
CA GLY A 20 -4.32 38.86 -6.05
C GLY A 20 -4.39 37.52 -5.30
N ALA A 21 -3.46 37.35 -4.35
CA ALA A 21 -3.60 36.60 -3.09
C ALA A 21 -3.90 35.09 -3.16
N ALA A 22 -2.86 34.29 -3.37
CA ALA A 22 -2.56 33.11 -2.56
C ALA A 22 -1.12 32.69 -2.90
N ALA A 23 -0.19 32.78 -1.95
CA ALA A 23 1.13 32.20 -2.09
C ALA A 23 0.98 30.67 -2.08
N THR A 24 0.66 30.10 -3.23
CA THR A 24 0.81 28.68 -3.52
C THR A 24 2.30 28.37 -3.55
N ALA A 25 2.83 27.92 -2.41
CA ALA A 25 4.16 27.35 -2.33
C ALA A 25 4.19 26.06 -3.16
N LEU A 26 4.60 26.19 -4.43
CA LEU A 26 4.93 25.07 -5.29
C LEU A 26 6.08 24.31 -4.64
N ALA A 27 5.85 23.02 -4.39
CA ALA A 27 6.80 22.11 -3.78
C ALA A 27 8.12 22.10 -4.57
N ALA A 28 9.18 22.66 -3.98
CA ALA A 28 10.54 22.51 -4.47
C ALA A 28 11.03 21.10 -4.11
N SER A 29 11.26 20.29 -5.14
CA SER A 29 11.92 19.00 -5.07
C SER A 29 13.37 19.16 -4.61
N ALA A 30 13.60 19.06 -3.30
CA ALA A 30 14.94 18.89 -2.76
C ALA A 30 15.32 17.40 -2.84
N SER A 31 15.94 17.00 -3.95
CA SER A 31 16.73 15.77 -3.99
C SER A 31 17.98 15.98 -3.15
N ALA A 32 17.94 15.60 -1.88
CA ALA A 32 19.11 15.52 -1.02
C ALA A 32 19.69 14.11 -1.16
N ALA A 33 20.77 13.98 -1.94
CA ALA A 33 21.62 12.80 -1.89
C ALA A 33 22.21 12.64 -0.48
N PRO A 34 22.37 11.42 0.05
CA PRO A 34 22.86 11.23 1.41
C PRO A 34 24.35 11.55 1.46
N THR A 35 24.73 12.49 2.33
CA THR A 35 26.13 12.70 2.73
C THR A 35 26.47 11.62 3.77
N GLU A 36 27.16 10.57 3.33
CA GLU A 36 27.78 9.61 4.24
C GLU A 36 28.97 10.25 4.94
N LYS A 37 28.81 10.73 6.19
CA LYS A 37 29.88 10.79 7.18
C LYS A 37 29.29 10.81 8.60
N GLY A 38 29.49 9.71 9.32
CA GLY A 38 29.18 9.61 10.74
C GLY A 38 28.88 8.18 11.10
N GLY A 39 29.88 7.47 11.62
CA GLY A 39 29.69 6.16 12.24
C GLY A 39 28.85 6.32 13.50
N GLU A 40 27.54 6.36 13.33
CA GLU A 40 26.60 6.05 14.39
C GLU A 40 26.29 4.57 14.24
N GLU A 41 26.69 3.82 15.27
CA GLU A 41 26.26 2.46 15.52
C GLU A 41 24.75 2.43 15.31
N ARG A 42 24.32 1.90 14.16
CA ARG A 42 22.91 1.74 13.82
C ARG A 42 22.36 0.79 14.87
N THR A 43 21.86 1.32 15.97
CA THR A 43 21.10 0.55 16.94
C THR A 43 19.98 -0.06 16.13
N GLU A 44 20.03 -1.38 15.97
CA GLU A 44 19.08 -2.12 15.16
C GLU A 44 17.69 -1.75 15.67
N ARG A 45 16.91 -1.03 14.85
CA ARG A 45 15.49 -0.87 15.13
C ARG A 45 14.92 -2.29 15.21
N PRO A 46 14.24 -2.69 16.30
CA PRO A 46 13.64 -4.02 16.39
C PRO A 46 12.53 -4.10 15.34
N GLY A 47 12.87 -4.63 14.17
CA GLY A 47 12.03 -4.51 12.99
C GLY A 47 12.73 -4.90 11.69
N ARG A 48 13.32 -6.10 11.64
CA ARG A 48 13.63 -6.79 10.38
C ARG A 48 13.49 -8.29 10.64
N GLY A 49 12.32 -8.82 10.28
CA GLY A 49 11.83 -10.14 10.66
C GLY A 49 12.81 -11.28 10.41
N ARG A 50 12.93 -12.13 11.44
CA ARG A 50 13.38 -13.53 11.35
C ARG A 50 12.66 -14.43 12.36
N ASP A 51 11.91 -13.86 13.29
CA ASP A 51 11.06 -14.62 14.20
C ASP A 51 9.67 -14.81 13.58
N ASN A 52 9.35 -16.04 13.21
CA ASN A 52 7.99 -16.47 12.82
C ASN A 52 7.00 -16.45 14.00
N ARG A 53 7.19 -15.53 14.95
CA ARG A 53 6.34 -15.35 16.13
C ARG A 53 5.18 -14.42 15.76
N PRO A 54 3.97 -14.72 16.21
CA PRO A 54 2.84 -13.82 15.97
C PRO A 54 3.04 -12.48 16.66
N LEU A 55 2.62 -11.40 16.00
CA LEU A 55 2.60 -10.05 16.55
C LEU A 55 1.49 -9.91 17.61
N ILE A 56 0.29 -10.39 17.28
CA ILE A 56 -0.88 -10.37 18.18
C ILE A 56 -1.19 -11.76 18.73
N GLY A 57 -1.10 -12.78 17.87
CA GLY A 57 -1.44 -14.16 18.18
C GLY A 57 -2.88 -14.37 18.62
N ARG A 58 -3.18 -15.61 19.03
CA ARG A 58 -4.52 -15.98 19.49
C ARG A 58 -4.91 -15.18 20.73
N ALA A 59 -6.07 -14.53 20.67
CA ALA A 59 -6.64 -13.84 21.82
C ALA A 59 -6.86 -14.79 23.02
N ARG A 60 -6.64 -14.29 24.24
CA ARG A 60 -6.88 -15.02 25.49
C ARG A 60 -8.15 -14.52 26.16
N ARG A 61 -8.98 -15.45 26.67
CA ARG A 61 -10.16 -15.23 27.52
C ARG A 61 -11.02 -14.04 27.09
N ASP A 62 -10.86 -12.92 27.79
CA ASP A 62 -11.63 -11.68 27.76
C ASP A 62 -11.10 -10.66 26.75
N ARG A 63 -10.15 -11.06 25.88
CA ARG A 63 -9.60 -10.21 24.84
C ARG A 63 -10.25 -10.50 23.49
N LEU A 64 -10.50 -9.43 22.74
CA LEU A 64 -10.89 -9.46 21.34
C LEU A 64 -9.71 -8.94 20.51
N HIS A 65 -9.11 -9.79 19.67
CA HIS A 65 -8.10 -9.33 18.72
C HIS A 65 -8.77 -9.02 17.39
N VAL A 66 -8.62 -7.79 16.92
CA VAL A 66 -9.19 -7.31 15.67
C VAL A 66 -8.08 -7.08 14.66
N MET A 67 -8.25 -7.62 13.46
CA MET A 67 -7.40 -7.35 12.31
C MET A 67 -8.25 -6.74 11.20
N ALA A 68 -7.84 -5.60 10.67
CA ALA A 68 -8.38 -5.04 9.44
C ALA A 68 -7.28 -5.10 8.38
N PHE A 69 -7.55 -5.78 7.26
CA PHE A 69 -6.53 -6.05 6.26
C PHE A 69 -7.11 -5.98 4.85
N ASN A 70 -6.48 -5.19 3.99
CA ASN A 70 -6.79 -5.20 2.57
C ASN A 70 -6.01 -6.36 1.93
N ILE A 71 -6.74 -7.38 1.47
CA ILE A 71 -6.11 -8.58 0.90
C ILE A 71 -5.65 -8.35 -0.55
N ARG A 72 -6.05 -7.21 -1.13
CA ARG A 72 -5.94 -6.80 -2.53
C ARG A 72 -6.62 -7.78 -3.49
N TYR A 73 -7.38 -7.23 -4.43
CA TYR A 73 -8.16 -7.99 -5.40
C TYR A 73 -7.31 -9.03 -6.15
N ASP A 74 -7.93 -10.16 -6.50
CA ASP A 74 -7.33 -11.17 -7.36
C ASP A 74 -7.34 -10.69 -8.82
N ASN A 75 -6.23 -10.09 -9.23
CA ASN A 75 -5.96 -9.71 -10.62
C ASN A 75 -4.99 -10.70 -11.31
N SER A 76 -5.03 -11.99 -10.93
CA SER A 76 -4.16 -13.02 -11.53
C SER A 76 -4.34 -13.19 -13.04
N ALA A 77 -5.49 -12.81 -13.60
CA ALA A 77 -5.71 -12.78 -15.04
C ALA A 77 -4.87 -11.73 -15.78
N SER A 78 -4.29 -10.77 -15.06
CA SER A 78 -3.52 -9.64 -15.62
C SER A 78 -2.14 -9.48 -14.99
N THR A 79 -1.65 -10.49 -14.27
CA THR A 79 -0.35 -10.46 -13.58
C THR A 79 0.38 -11.78 -13.79
N ASP A 80 1.68 -11.70 -14.01
CA ASP A 80 2.56 -12.84 -14.24
C ASP A 80 3.28 -13.28 -12.96
N VAL A 81 3.83 -14.50 -12.98
CA VAL A 81 4.65 -15.00 -11.87
C VAL A 81 5.86 -14.10 -11.67
N GLY A 82 6.02 -13.57 -10.45
CA GLY A 82 7.07 -12.61 -10.11
C GLY A 82 6.53 -11.19 -9.94
N ASP A 83 5.34 -10.89 -10.48
CA ASP A 83 4.67 -9.63 -10.17
C ASP A 83 4.25 -9.60 -8.70
N PRO A 84 4.48 -8.49 -7.98
CA PRO A 84 4.07 -8.36 -6.59
C PRO A 84 2.58 -8.61 -6.36
N ASP A 85 1.75 -8.31 -7.36
CA ASP A 85 0.29 -8.43 -7.29
C ASP A 85 -0.23 -9.82 -7.69
N HIS A 86 0.63 -10.71 -8.19
CA HIS A 86 0.25 -12.06 -8.61
C HIS A 86 -0.35 -12.87 -7.45
N TRP A 87 -1.67 -13.05 -7.48
CA TRP A 87 -2.43 -13.64 -6.38
C TRP A 87 -2.00 -15.06 -6.00
N PRO A 88 -1.74 -15.99 -6.94
CA PRO A 88 -1.25 -17.33 -6.60
C PRO A 88 0.01 -17.34 -5.72
N THR A 89 0.91 -16.35 -5.91
CA THR A 89 2.11 -16.20 -5.08
C THR A 89 1.78 -15.61 -3.71
N ARG A 90 0.89 -14.62 -3.65
CA ARG A 90 0.52 -13.93 -2.38
C ARG A 90 -0.37 -14.76 -1.46
N ARG A 91 -1.31 -15.52 -2.03
CA ARG A 91 -2.31 -16.29 -1.30
C ARG A 91 -1.73 -17.17 -0.18
N PRO A 92 -0.71 -18.02 -0.39
CA PRO A 92 -0.14 -18.83 0.69
C PRO A 92 0.51 -17.99 1.80
N ILE A 93 1.09 -16.84 1.47
CA ILE A 93 1.72 -15.93 2.47
C ILE A 93 0.64 -15.29 3.34
N LEU A 94 -0.48 -14.87 2.74
CA LEU A 94 -1.63 -14.35 3.48
C LEU A 94 -2.24 -15.42 4.39
N ILE A 95 -2.35 -16.66 3.92
CA ILE A 95 -2.83 -17.78 4.75
C ILE A 95 -1.92 -17.98 5.97
N ASP A 96 -0.60 -18.05 5.77
CA ASP A 96 0.37 -18.18 6.86
C ASP A 96 0.26 -17.03 7.88
N LEU A 97 0.09 -15.80 7.39
CA LEU A 97 -0.17 -14.64 8.26
C LEU A 97 -1.42 -14.84 9.13
N LEU A 98 -2.55 -15.22 8.54
CA LEU A 98 -3.80 -15.39 9.26
C LEU A 98 -3.76 -16.57 10.24
N GLU A 99 -3.11 -17.67 9.87
CA GLU A 99 -2.89 -18.84 10.72
C GLU A 99 -1.98 -18.54 11.91
N ARG A 100 -0.94 -17.72 11.70
CA ARG A 100 -0.06 -17.27 12.78
C ARG A 100 -0.75 -16.30 13.71
N GLU A 101 -1.37 -15.25 13.16
CA GLU A 101 -1.93 -14.16 13.96
C GLU A 101 -3.25 -14.51 14.64
N ARG A 102 -4.05 -15.41 14.07
CA ARG A 102 -5.32 -15.91 14.64
C ARG A 102 -6.20 -14.79 15.24
N PRO A 103 -6.55 -13.74 14.47
CA PRO A 103 -7.44 -12.69 14.95
C PRO A 103 -8.80 -13.29 15.34
N THR A 104 -9.46 -12.70 16.33
CA THR A 104 -10.82 -13.09 16.71
C THR A 104 -11.84 -12.55 15.71
N LEU A 105 -11.61 -11.32 15.22
CA LEU A 105 -12.42 -10.67 14.20
C LEU A 105 -11.50 -10.19 13.07
N LEU A 106 -11.84 -10.57 11.84
CA LEU A 106 -11.16 -10.13 10.62
C LEU A 106 -12.10 -9.26 9.79
N GLY A 107 -11.71 -8.00 9.58
CA GLY A 107 -12.28 -7.14 8.56
C GLY A 107 -11.41 -7.17 7.30
N ALA A 108 -11.91 -7.76 6.22
CA ALA A 108 -11.20 -7.79 4.94
C ALA A 108 -11.65 -6.66 4.00
N GLN A 109 -10.73 -6.11 3.20
CA GLN A 109 -11.04 -5.25 2.06
C GLN A 109 -10.57 -5.92 0.77
N GLU A 110 -11.25 -5.62 -0.34
CA GLU A 110 -10.99 -6.19 -1.67
C GLU A 110 -11.07 -7.73 -1.75
N ALA A 111 -11.96 -8.34 -0.96
CA ALA A 111 -12.20 -9.79 -0.94
C ALA A 111 -13.30 -10.27 -1.90
N LEU A 112 -13.63 -9.45 -2.91
CA LEU A 112 -14.75 -9.65 -3.84
C LEU A 112 -14.31 -10.37 -5.12
#